data_AF-A0A7Y4EJ05-F1
#
_entry.id   AF-A0A7Y4EJ05-F1
#
_cell.length_a   1.000
_cell.length_b   1.000
_cell.length_c   1.000
_cell.angle_alpha   90.00
_cell.angle_beta   90.00
_cell.angle_gamma   90.00
#
_symmetry.space_group_name_H-M   'P 1'
#
loop_
_entity.id
_entity.type
_entity.pdbx_description
1 polymer ?
#
loop_
_entity_poly.entity_id
_entity_poly.type
_entity_poly.pdbx_seq_one_letter_code
_entity_poly.pdbx_strand_id
1 'polypeptide(L)'
;MGICAFCDLDKKLTREHVFPDFIEKKREKEGLYYSASTKKYLSSAPVVKDVCEECNNVHLSNLDNYASKLFDKFFTEELIKVKNIKFERELLVRWLLKVLYNSARSFKSVPKLFHPYKRFMIGNAECPNQVYLFSCVMKSGWVNGEEVKARDIRVSDLRLPEMELGVQFSLCHAVTINSYSIILISFLGSPSEKAINRTFKFLKQKLGCELEIKHGELRFNPNVSKIDHVSHKGHQRINNPWLYPNKGIIQIGKQKLQLTGFPEHDRSGVSVVDSKMQIVSLGIGQKIYPLICSENVPHGLEEFASPIEEAILTNSSSSRASAEIVRKRNKTYITVHDLLEPDEPFSSVKTGTVQSEDNWAMWKGAIVDEQRLYMCKELNTKNPNETVVYAVVKVEKVIEQP
;
A
#
# COMPACT_ATOMS: atom_id res chain seq x y z
N MET A 1 -41.91 2.57 13.78
CA MET A 1 -40.99 1.56 14.33
C MET A 1 -40.25 0.91 13.17
N GLY A 2 -39.20 0.13 13.43
CA GLY A 2 -38.52 -0.66 12.39
C GLY A 2 -37.59 -1.71 13.00
N ILE A 3 -37.17 -2.66 12.16
CA ILE A 3 -36.31 -3.77 12.58
C ILE A 3 -34.88 -3.27 12.83
N CYS A 4 -34.39 -3.45 14.05
CA CYS A 4 -33.02 -3.12 14.42
C CYS A 4 -32.03 -4.04 13.70
N ALA A 5 -31.03 -3.45 13.04
CA ALA A 5 -30.01 -4.17 12.28
C ALA A 5 -29.10 -5.08 13.12
N PHE A 6 -29.14 -5.00 14.45
CA PHE A 6 -28.31 -5.82 15.35
C PHE A 6 -29.11 -6.86 16.11
N CYS A 7 -30.22 -6.44 16.75
CA CYS A 7 -31.02 -7.34 17.57
C CYS A 7 -32.24 -7.94 16.87
N ASP A 8 -32.51 -7.57 15.61
CA ASP A 8 -33.65 -8.04 14.79
C ASP A 8 -35.04 -7.82 15.41
N LEU A 9 -35.13 -6.99 16.45
CA LEU A 9 -36.39 -6.64 17.10
C LEU A 9 -36.98 -5.36 16.47
N ASP A 10 -38.30 -5.31 16.37
CA ASP A 10 -39.02 -4.10 15.95
C ASP A 10 -39.03 -3.07 17.09
N LYS A 11 -38.28 -1.98 16.92
CA LYS A 11 -38.07 -0.94 17.95
C LYS A 11 -38.04 0.46 17.33
N LYS A 12 -37.95 1.49 18.17
CA LYS A 12 -37.63 2.86 17.72
C LYS A 12 -36.17 2.90 17.26
N LEU A 13 -35.95 3.36 16.03
CA LEU A 13 -34.64 3.41 15.38
C LEU A 13 -33.97 4.77 15.62
N THR A 14 -32.65 4.73 15.70
CA THR A 14 -31.73 5.85 15.95
C THR A 14 -30.71 5.95 14.83
N ARG A 15 -29.86 6.98 14.86
CA ARG A 15 -28.73 7.13 13.95
C ARG A 15 -27.47 6.62 14.65
N GLU A 16 -26.72 5.78 13.96
CA GLU A 16 -25.45 5.25 14.44
C GLU A 16 -24.35 5.58 13.44
N HIS A 17 -23.17 5.94 13.94
CA HIS A 17 -22.04 6.26 13.09
C HIS A 17 -21.40 4.98 12.51
N VAL A 18 -20.91 5.07 11.28
CA VAL A 18 -20.13 3.98 10.67
C VAL A 18 -18.77 3.86 11.36
N PHE A 19 -18.02 4.95 11.35
CA PHE A 19 -16.85 5.13 12.18
C PHE A 19 -17.27 5.92 13.41
N PRO A 20 -16.97 5.42 14.63
CA PRO A 20 -17.40 6.08 15.87
C PRO A 20 -17.04 7.56 15.92
N ASP A 21 -17.91 8.38 16.50
CA ASP A 21 -17.74 9.84 16.55
C ASP A 21 -16.45 10.29 17.27
N PHE A 22 -15.89 9.46 18.17
CA PHE A 22 -14.60 9.79 18.80
C PHE A 22 -13.46 9.92 17.77
N ILE A 23 -13.54 9.20 16.65
CA ILE A 23 -12.56 9.28 15.57
C ILE A 23 -12.62 10.67 14.94
N GLU A 24 -13.82 11.15 14.65
CA GLU A 24 -14.05 12.48 14.06
C GLU A 24 -13.56 13.61 14.95
N LYS A 25 -13.68 13.43 16.26
CA LYS A 25 -13.23 14.40 17.25
C LYS A 25 -11.72 14.41 17.45
N LYS A 26 -11.03 13.31 17.14
CA LYS A 26 -9.59 13.13 17.41
C LYS A 26 -8.69 13.25 16.18
N ARG A 27 -9.27 13.33 14.97
CA ARG A 27 -8.50 13.55 13.74
C ARG A 27 -7.98 15.00 13.66
N GLU A 28 -6.81 15.17 13.06
CA GLU A 28 -6.21 16.51 12.86
C GLU A 28 -6.92 17.34 11.77
N LYS A 29 -7.50 16.68 10.77
CA LYS A 29 -8.14 17.34 9.61
C LYS A 29 -9.55 16.84 9.43
N GLU A 30 -10.41 17.68 8.85
CA GLU A 30 -11.70 17.20 8.39
C GLU A 30 -11.54 16.07 7.38
N GLY A 31 -12.35 15.02 7.55
CA GLY A 31 -12.33 13.77 6.83
C GLY A 31 -13.39 13.80 5.75
N LEU A 32 -13.05 13.10 4.68
CA LEU A 32 -13.79 13.12 3.44
C LEU A 32 -14.31 11.71 3.17
N TYR A 33 -15.62 11.60 3.05
CA TYR A 33 -16.31 10.33 2.98
C TYR A 33 -16.99 10.16 1.64
N TYR A 34 -16.64 9.14 0.88
CA TYR A 34 -17.39 8.84 -0.33
C TYR A 34 -18.64 8.03 0.00
N SER A 35 -19.79 8.46 -0.49
CA SER A 35 -21.04 7.70 -0.43
C SER A 35 -21.30 7.02 -1.77
N ALA A 36 -21.23 5.69 -1.80
CA ALA A 36 -21.59 4.89 -2.98
C ALA A 36 -23.06 5.09 -3.39
N SER A 37 -23.95 5.35 -2.42
CA SER A 37 -25.38 5.54 -2.68
C SER A 37 -25.69 6.82 -3.44
N THR A 38 -24.91 7.89 -3.22
CA THR A 38 -25.07 9.19 -3.88
C THR A 38 -23.99 9.47 -4.91
N LYS A 39 -22.98 8.59 -5.03
CA LYS A 39 -21.78 8.72 -5.86
C LYS A 39 -21.05 10.06 -5.64
N LYS A 40 -21.02 10.53 -4.39
CA LYS A 40 -20.48 11.85 -4.01
C LYS A 40 -19.65 11.76 -2.74
N TYR A 41 -18.71 12.69 -2.61
CA TYR A 41 -17.99 12.93 -1.38
C TYR A 41 -18.81 13.80 -0.42
N LEU A 42 -18.70 13.51 0.86
CA LEU A 42 -19.39 14.13 1.98
C LEU A 42 -18.33 14.58 3.00
N SER A 43 -18.53 15.75 3.60
CA SER A 43 -17.68 16.27 4.70
C SER A 43 -18.12 15.80 6.08
N SER A 44 -19.28 15.14 6.18
CA SER A 44 -19.80 14.58 7.42
C SER A 44 -19.63 13.07 7.47
N ALA A 45 -19.35 12.56 8.67
CA ALA A 45 -19.24 11.14 8.92
C ALA A 45 -20.51 10.39 8.48
N PRO A 46 -20.37 9.25 7.78
CA PRO A 46 -21.50 8.45 7.35
C PRO A 46 -22.20 7.82 8.56
N VAL A 47 -23.53 7.84 8.53
CA VAL A 47 -24.40 7.26 9.55
C VAL A 47 -25.39 6.29 8.94
N VAL A 48 -25.74 5.25 9.70
CA VAL A 48 -26.83 4.30 9.41
C VAL A 48 -28.02 4.62 10.32
N LYS A 49 -29.27 4.39 9.87
CA LYS A 49 -30.50 4.89 10.53
C LYS A 49 -31.45 3.78 11.00
N ASP A 50 -30.89 2.62 11.32
CA ASP A 50 -31.57 1.33 11.48
C ASP A 50 -31.09 0.58 12.73
N VAL A 51 -30.62 1.30 13.75
CA VAL A 51 -30.18 0.73 15.03
C VAL A 51 -31.09 1.20 16.15
N CYS A 52 -31.60 0.30 16.99
CA CYS A 52 -32.42 0.69 18.14
C CYS A 52 -31.59 1.35 19.25
N GLU A 53 -32.26 2.11 20.11
CA GLU A 53 -31.64 2.88 21.18
C GLU A 53 -30.78 2.02 22.14
N GLU A 54 -31.28 0.86 22.55
CA GLU A 54 -30.56 -0.07 23.43
C GLU A 54 -29.27 -0.59 22.79
N CYS A 55 -29.33 -1.05 21.53
CA CYS A 55 -28.14 -1.47 20.81
C CYS A 55 -27.14 -0.32 20.68
N ASN A 56 -27.60 0.86 20.26
CA ASN A 56 -26.74 2.00 20.01
C ASN A 56 -26.07 2.54 21.29
N ASN A 57 -26.89 2.90 22.29
CA ASN A 57 -26.44 3.65 23.46
C ASN A 57 -25.85 2.77 24.56
N VAL A 58 -26.12 1.46 24.56
CA VAL A 58 -25.59 0.53 25.57
C VAL A 58 -24.52 -0.35 24.95
N HIS A 59 -24.90 -1.25 24.04
CA HIS A 59 -23.98 -2.28 23.54
C HIS A 59 -22.87 -1.71 22.66
N LEU A 60 -23.22 -0.91 21.64
CA LEU A 60 -22.28 -0.38 20.66
C LEU A 60 -21.46 0.78 21.23
N SER A 61 -22.06 1.62 22.07
CA SER A 61 -21.34 2.69 22.79
C SER A 61 -20.25 2.15 23.72
N ASN A 62 -20.49 1.00 24.38
CA ASN A 62 -19.45 0.35 25.18
C ASN A 62 -18.24 -0.09 24.35
N LEU A 63 -18.46 -0.61 23.14
CA LEU A 63 -17.39 -0.96 22.22
C LEU A 63 -16.62 0.28 21.74
N ASP A 64 -17.32 1.38 21.47
CA ASP A 64 -16.68 2.63 21.04
C ASP A 64 -15.84 3.26 22.16
N ASN A 65 -16.33 3.22 23.40
CA ASN A 65 -15.57 3.66 24.56
C ASN A 65 -14.29 2.83 24.74
N TYR A 66 -14.37 1.53 24.53
CA TYR A 66 -13.20 0.66 24.55
C TYR A 66 -12.20 1.01 23.43
N ALA A 67 -12.66 1.13 22.18
CA ALA A 67 -11.81 1.46 21.05
C ALA A 67 -11.20 2.87 21.15
N SER A 68 -11.94 3.82 21.72
CA SER A 68 -11.46 5.18 21.99
C SER A 68 -10.23 5.18 22.91
N LYS A 69 -10.23 4.34 23.96
CA LYS A 69 -9.08 4.17 24.85
C LYS A 69 -7.88 3.53 24.15
N LEU A 70 -8.11 2.55 23.28
CA LEU A 70 -7.04 1.95 22.46
C LEU A 70 -6.46 2.97 21.47
N PHE A 71 -7.32 3.80 20.88
CA PHE A 71 -6.91 4.86 19.96
C PHE A 71 -5.94 5.81 20.64
N ASP A 72 -6.30 6.36 21.81
CA ASP A 72 -5.45 7.29 22.55
C ASP A 72 -4.12 6.66 22.95
N LYS A 73 -4.13 5.37 23.30
CA LYS A 73 -2.94 4.66 23.74
C LYS A 73 -2.00 4.30 22.61
N PHE A 74 -2.53 3.99 21.42
CA PHE A 74 -1.75 3.33 20.38
C PHE A 74 -1.82 3.97 19.01
N PHE A 75 -2.96 4.51 18.58
CA PHE A 75 -3.24 4.82 17.18
C PHE A 75 -3.14 6.30 16.80
N THR A 76 -2.82 7.19 17.73
CA THR A 76 -2.67 8.63 17.50
C THR A 76 -1.49 8.97 16.60
N GLU A 77 -0.36 8.30 16.82
CA GLU A 77 0.89 8.58 16.13
C GLU A 77 1.16 7.64 14.96
N GLU A 78 1.87 8.18 13.98
CA GLU A 78 2.42 7.43 12.86
C GLU A 78 3.37 6.33 13.35
N LEU A 79 3.25 5.14 12.76
CA LEU A 79 4.04 4.00 13.19
C LEU A 79 5.31 3.83 12.33
N ILE A 80 6.41 4.42 12.79
CA ILE A 80 7.73 4.33 12.15
C ILE A 80 8.64 3.23 12.72
N LYS A 81 8.29 2.65 13.88
CA LYS A 81 9.05 1.60 14.56
C LYS A 81 8.15 0.42 14.91
N VAL A 82 8.76 -0.73 15.21
CA VAL A 82 8.01 -1.91 15.68
C VAL A 82 7.26 -1.58 16.97
N LYS A 83 5.99 -1.99 17.05
CA LYS A 83 5.16 -1.78 18.24
C LYS A 83 4.25 -2.97 18.48
N ASN A 84 4.23 -3.44 19.73
CA ASN A 84 3.28 -4.43 20.18
C ASN A 84 2.12 -3.74 20.89
N ILE A 85 0.90 -4.16 20.59
CA ILE A 85 -0.31 -3.69 21.28
C ILE A 85 -0.96 -4.87 22.00
N LYS A 86 -1.39 -4.62 23.24
CA LYS A 86 -2.20 -5.55 24.03
C LYS A 86 -3.61 -5.04 24.11
N PHE A 87 -4.57 -5.95 23.99
CA PHE A 87 -5.99 -5.61 23.90
C PHE A 87 -6.87 -6.76 24.40
N GLU A 88 -8.08 -6.43 24.86
CA GLU A 88 -9.14 -7.40 25.12
C GLU A 88 -9.67 -7.92 23.78
N ARG A 89 -9.31 -9.17 23.46
CA ARG A 89 -9.50 -9.74 22.12
C ARG A 89 -10.96 -9.73 21.69
N GLU A 90 -11.86 -10.18 22.56
CA GLU A 90 -13.29 -10.23 22.24
C GLU A 90 -13.84 -8.83 21.94
N LEU A 91 -13.52 -7.84 22.79
CA LEU A 91 -13.99 -6.46 22.61
C LEU A 91 -13.44 -5.85 21.31
N LEU A 92 -12.16 -6.08 20.98
CA LEU A 92 -11.58 -5.59 19.73
C LEU A 92 -12.23 -6.24 18.51
N VAL A 93 -12.41 -7.57 18.49
CA VAL A 93 -13.04 -8.26 17.35
C VAL A 93 -14.49 -7.79 17.18
N ARG A 94 -15.25 -7.64 18.25
CA ARG A 94 -16.63 -7.12 18.21
C ARG A 94 -16.69 -5.70 17.67
N TRP A 95 -15.77 -4.83 18.10
CA TRP A 95 -15.68 -3.46 17.60
C TRP A 95 -15.30 -3.40 16.11
N LEU A 96 -14.30 -4.18 15.69
CA LEU A 96 -13.90 -4.27 14.28
C LEU A 96 -15.05 -4.77 13.40
N LEU A 97 -15.75 -5.83 13.82
CA LEU A 97 -16.92 -6.36 13.11
C LEU A 97 -18.07 -5.36 13.06
N LYS A 98 -18.31 -4.59 14.13
CA LYS A 98 -19.28 -3.49 14.14
C LYS A 98 -18.94 -2.47 13.05
N VAL A 99 -17.71 -1.99 13.00
CA VAL A 99 -17.26 -0.99 12.00
C VAL A 99 -17.43 -1.53 10.58
N LEU A 100 -17.01 -2.77 10.34
CA LEU A 100 -17.18 -3.44 9.04
C LEU A 100 -18.66 -3.58 8.64
N TYR A 101 -19.51 -4.02 9.58
CA TYR A 101 -20.94 -4.20 9.33
C TYR A 101 -21.66 -2.88 9.08
N ASN A 102 -21.36 -1.84 9.86
CA ASN A 102 -21.92 -0.50 9.64
C ASN A 102 -21.45 0.06 8.29
N SER A 103 -20.18 -0.14 7.94
CA SER A 103 -19.62 0.29 6.65
C SER A 103 -20.36 -0.37 5.49
N ALA A 104 -20.47 -1.71 5.50
CA ALA A 104 -21.19 -2.47 4.48
C ALA A 104 -22.64 -1.96 4.30
N ARG A 105 -23.36 -1.73 5.41
CA ARG A 105 -24.74 -1.22 5.38
C ARG A 105 -24.83 0.21 4.85
N SER A 106 -23.91 1.09 5.22
CA SER A 106 -23.90 2.48 4.73
C SER A 106 -23.72 2.58 3.21
N PHE A 107 -23.02 1.61 2.61
CA PHE A 107 -22.77 1.54 1.18
C PHE A 107 -23.76 0.66 0.41
N LYS A 108 -24.84 0.19 1.07
CA LYS A 108 -25.85 -0.70 0.49
C LYS A 108 -25.29 -1.99 -0.11
N SER A 109 -24.12 -2.45 0.34
CA SER A 109 -23.65 -3.79 -0.01
C SER A 109 -24.49 -4.84 0.71
N VAL A 110 -24.53 -6.08 0.18
CA VAL A 110 -25.32 -7.17 0.77
C VAL A 110 -24.64 -7.62 2.07
N PRO A 111 -25.15 -7.27 3.26
CA PRO A 111 -24.41 -7.43 4.50
C PRO A 111 -24.60 -8.83 5.10
N LYS A 112 -25.12 -9.79 4.31
CA LYS A 112 -25.47 -11.15 4.72
C LYS A 112 -24.30 -11.88 5.37
N LEU A 113 -23.07 -11.57 4.91
CA LEU A 113 -21.82 -12.06 5.49
C LEU A 113 -21.74 -11.83 7.02
N PHE A 114 -22.23 -10.70 7.49
CA PHE A 114 -22.13 -10.28 8.88
C PHE A 114 -23.31 -10.76 9.75
N HIS A 115 -24.38 -11.30 9.15
CA HIS A 115 -25.57 -11.72 9.88
C HIS A 115 -25.28 -12.71 11.03
N PRO A 116 -24.42 -13.73 10.84
CA PRO A 116 -24.07 -14.65 11.93
C PRO A 116 -23.41 -13.94 13.13
N TYR A 117 -22.72 -12.82 12.89
CA TYR A 117 -21.96 -12.10 13.91
C TYR A 117 -22.76 -11.05 14.66
N LYS A 118 -23.99 -10.70 14.25
CA LYS A 118 -24.76 -9.59 14.85
C LYS A 118 -24.95 -9.74 16.36
N ARG A 119 -25.29 -10.95 16.83
CA ARG A 119 -25.48 -11.26 18.25
C ARG A 119 -24.16 -11.24 19.02
N PHE A 120 -23.08 -11.70 18.40
CA PHE A 120 -21.73 -11.60 18.95
C PHE A 120 -21.29 -10.14 19.10
N MET A 121 -21.52 -9.27 18.11
CA MET A 121 -21.17 -7.84 18.18
C MET A 121 -21.80 -7.17 19.41
N ILE A 122 -23.07 -7.42 19.69
CA ILE A 122 -23.75 -6.84 20.87
C ILE A 122 -23.48 -7.59 22.18
N GLY A 123 -22.78 -8.72 22.15
CA GLY A 123 -22.36 -9.48 23.35
C GLY A 123 -23.42 -10.45 23.87
N ASN A 124 -24.36 -10.85 23.01
CA ASN A 124 -25.46 -11.76 23.37
C ASN A 124 -25.24 -13.19 22.85
N ALA A 125 -24.08 -13.48 22.27
CA ALA A 125 -23.70 -14.80 21.77
C ALA A 125 -22.18 -14.92 21.67
N GLU A 126 -21.67 -16.14 21.56
CA GLU A 126 -20.28 -16.42 21.24
C GLU A 126 -19.94 -16.11 19.77
N CYS A 127 -18.65 -16.03 19.44
CA CYS A 127 -18.20 -15.80 18.08
C CYS A 127 -18.53 -17.02 17.20
N PRO A 128 -19.31 -16.87 16.10
CA PRO A 128 -19.81 -18.02 15.35
C PRO A 128 -18.72 -18.80 14.59
N ASN A 129 -17.61 -18.14 14.25
CA ASN A 129 -16.46 -18.77 13.59
C ASN A 129 -15.16 -18.22 14.17
N GLN A 130 -14.08 -19.00 14.04
CA GLN A 130 -12.74 -18.54 14.37
C GLN A 130 -12.34 -17.34 13.49
N VAL A 131 -12.06 -16.21 14.12
CA VAL A 131 -11.52 -15.01 13.47
C VAL A 131 -10.02 -14.92 13.74
N TYR A 132 -9.22 -14.94 12.68
CA TYR A 132 -7.78 -14.67 12.71
C TYR A 132 -7.53 -13.18 12.50
N LEU A 133 -6.64 -12.62 13.32
CA LEU A 133 -6.22 -11.23 13.22
C LEU A 133 -4.80 -11.16 12.69
N PHE A 134 -4.59 -10.32 11.67
CA PHE A 134 -3.26 -9.95 11.21
C PHE A 134 -3.04 -8.46 11.39
N SER A 135 -1.84 -8.09 11.84
CA SER A 135 -1.39 -6.72 11.91
C SER A 135 -0.51 -6.39 10.71
N CYS A 136 -0.79 -5.27 10.07
CA CYS A 136 0.00 -4.71 8.98
C CYS A 136 0.19 -3.21 9.23
N VAL A 137 1.30 -2.65 8.73
CA VAL A 137 1.57 -1.22 8.88
C VAL A 137 1.28 -0.51 7.59
N MET A 138 0.31 0.41 7.59
CA MET A 138 0.13 1.33 6.48
C MET A 138 1.24 2.39 6.56
N LYS A 139 2.27 2.22 5.75
CA LYS A 139 3.40 3.16 5.71
C LYS A 139 2.98 4.48 5.09
N SER A 140 3.71 5.54 5.41
CA SER A 140 3.68 6.76 4.62
C SER A 140 4.15 6.44 3.19
N GLY A 141 3.49 7.07 2.23
CA GLY A 141 3.89 7.01 0.84
C GLY A 141 4.52 8.33 0.43
N TRP A 142 4.94 8.42 -0.83
CA TRP A 142 5.53 9.64 -1.38
C TRP A 142 4.71 10.10 -2.58
N VAL A 143 4.53 11.41 -2.70
CA VAL A 143 3.84 12.02 -3.84
C VAL A 143 4.62 13.27 -4.21
N ASN A 144 5.11 13.36 -5.44
CA ASN A 144 5.87 14.52 -5.94
C ASN A 144 7.08 14.91 -5.06
N GLY A 145 7.73 13.93 -4.40
CA GLY A 145 8.87 14.20 -3.52
C GLY A 145 8.49 14.65 -2.11
N GLU A 146 7.20 14.74 -1.80
CA GLU A 146 6.71 14.99 -0.44
C GLU A 146 6.18 13.71 0.21
N GLU A 147 6.49 13.53 1.48
CA GLU A 147 5.96 12.43 2.27
C GLU A 147 4.47 12.65 2.56
N VAL A 148 3.65 11.67 2.19
CA VAL A 148 2.23 11.62 2.52
C VAL A 148 1.99 10.62 3.63
N LYS A 149 1.70 11.17 4.81
CA LYS A 149 1.46 10.39 6.02
C LYS A 149 0.20 9.53 5.95
N ALA A 150 0.30 8.31 6.46
CA ALA A 150 -0.85 7.42 6.63
C ALA A 150 -1.79 7.92 7.74
N ARG A 151 -2.74 8.79 7.38
CA ARG A 151 -3.68 9.45 8.31
C ARG A 151 -5.15 9.12 8.05
N ASP A 152 -5.40 8.10 7.24
CA ASP A 152 -6.76 7.73 6.87
C ASP A 152 -7.34 6.68 7.79
N ILE A 153 -8.66 6.69 7.89
CA ILE A 153 -9.44 5.64 8.55
C ILE A 153 -10.30 4.97 7.49
N ARG A 154 -10.14 3.66 7.36
CA ARG A 154 -10.61 2.92 6.18
C ARG A 154 -11.11 1.54 6.56
N VAL A 155 -12.13 1.12 5.82
CA VAL A 155 -12.52 -0.28 5.71
C VAL A 155 -12.12 -0.76 4.32
N SER A 156 -11.63 -1.99 4.20
CA SER A 156 -11.24 -2.57 2.92
C SER A 156 -11.66 -4.02 2.82
N ASP A 157 -12.17 -4.40 1.65
CA ASP A 157 -12.45 -5.78 1.29
C ASP A 157 -11.19 -6.35 0.61
N LEU A 158 -10.66 -7.46 1.13
CA LEU A 158 -9.46 -8.08 0.58
C LEU A 158 -9.87 -9.19 -0.39
N ARG A 159 -9.53 -9.03 -1.66
CA ARG A 159 -9.72 -10.07 -2.69
C ARG A 159 -8.48 -10.94 -2.75
N LEU A 160 -8.56 -12.11 -2.12
CA LEU A 160 -7.50 -13.11 -2.13
C LEU A 160 -7.85 -14.23 -3.12
N PRO A 161 -6.85 -14.91 -3.73
CA PRO A 161 -7.09 -15.95 -4.72
C PRO A 161 -7.56 -17.27 -4.07
N GLU A 162 -8.84 -17.33 -3.68
CA GLU A 162 -9.49 -18.47 -2.99
C GLU A 162 -9.16 -19.83 -3.62
N MET A 163 -9.26 -19.93 -4.95
CA MET A 163 -8.98 -21.15 -5.70
C MET A 163 -7.52 -21.62 -5.56
N GLU A 164 -6.55 -20.71 -5.65
CA GLU A 164 -5.12 -21.03 -5.50
C GLU A 164 -4.78 -21.38 -4.05
N LEU A 165 -5.46 -20.74 -3.11
CA LEU A 165 -5.29 -20.95 -1.69
C LEU A 165 -5.98 -22.24 -1.20
N GLY A 166 -6.96 -22.74 -1.94
CA GLY A 166 -7.76 -23.91 -1.57
C GLY A 166 -8.66 -23.64 -0.36
N VAL A 167 -9.16 -22.41 -0.25
CA VAL A 167 -10.02 -21.94 0.84
C VAL A 167 -11.17 -21.12 0.30
N GLN A 168 -12.24 -21.00 1.09
CA GLN A 168 -13.26 -19.99 0.88
C GLN A 168 -13.34 -19.13 2.13
N PHE A 169 -13.46 -17.82 1.98
CA PHE A 169 -13.52 -16.89 3.10
C PHE A 169 -14.97 -16.60 3.50
N SER A 170 -15.26 -16.71 4.79
CA SER A 170 -16.47 -16.16 5.40
C SER A 170 -16.25 -14.74 5.93
N LEU A 171 -15.00 -14.29 6.04
CA LEU A 171 -14.62 -12.91 6.31
C LEU A 171 -13.22 -12.68 5.74
N CYS A 172 -13.03 -11.62 4.95
CA CYS A 172 -11.70 -11.18 4.51
C CYS A 172 -11.67 -9.66 4.35
N HIS A 173 -11.46 -8.94 5.45
CA HIS A 173 -11.58 -7.49 5.50
C HIS A 173 -10.45 -6.87 6.32
N ALA A 174 -10.18 -5.59 6.11
CA ALA A 174 -9.26 -4.81 6.92
C ALA A 174 -9.95 -3.57 7.48
N VAL A 175 -9.58 -3.21 8.71
CA VAL A 175 -9.83 -1.88 9.28
C VAL A 175 -8.48 -1.22 9.48
N THR A 176 -8.29 -0.07 8.83
CA THR A 176 -7.08 0.73 8.95
C THR A 176 -7.38 2.00 9.72
N ILE A 177 -6.55 2.30 10.71
CA ILE A 177 -6.59 3.52 11.51
C ILE A 177 -5.19 4.13 11.47
N ASN A 178 -5.03 5.24 10.77
CA ASN A 178 -3.72 5.86 10.53
C ASN A 178 -2.74 4.81 9.96
N SER A 179 -1.62 4.55 10.64
CA SER A 179 -0.64 3.54 10.23
C SER A 179 -0.99 2.10 10.60
N TYR A 180 -2.07 1.85 11.34
CA TYR A 180 -2.39 0.54 11.90
C TYR A 180 -3.50 -0.13 11.09
N SER A 181 -3.15 -1.17 10.34
CA SER A 181 -4.12 -1.98 9.60
C SER A 181 -4.31 -3.34 10.26
N ILE A 182 -5.54 -3.63 10.67
CA ILE A 182 -5.92 -4.92 11.25
C ILE A 182 -6.77 -5.66 10.24
N ILE A 183 -6.29 -6.81 9.80
CA ILE A 183 -6.96 -7.69 8.84
C ILE A 183 -7.65 -8.80 9.62
N LEU A 184 -8.95 -9.01 9.32
CA LEU A 184 -9.78 -10.05 9.89
C LEU A 184 -10.04 -11.11 8.83
N ILE A 185 -9.72 -12.36 9.17
CA ILE A 185 -9.94 -13.52 8.33
C ILE A 185 -10.75 -14.56 9.07
N SER A 186 -11.79 -15.07 8.42
CA SER A 186 -12.54 -16.24 8.83
C SER A 186 -12.78 -17.09 7.59
N PHE A 187 -12.74 -18.40 7.75
CA PHE A 187 -12.95 -19.34 6.64
C PHE A 187 -14.41 -19.81 6.64
N LEU A 188 -14.92 -20.15 5.46
CA LEU A 188 -16.18 -20.85 5.33
C LEU A 188 -15.92 -22.36 5.44
N GLY A 189 -16.72 -23.04 6.28
CA GLY A 189 -16.52 -24.46 6.57
C GLY A 189 -15.23 -24.72 7.35
N SER A 190 -14.60 -25.87 7.10
CA SER A 190 -13.41 -26.33 7.83
C SER A 190 -12.29 -26.66 6.83
N PRO A 191 -11.57 -25.65 6.31
CA PRO A 191 -10.46 -25.90 5.39
C PRO A 191 -9.33 -26.68 6.08
N SER A 192 -8.55 -27.41 5.28
CA SER A 192 -7.39 -28.13 5.79
C SER A 192 -6.35 -27.16 6.39
N GLU A 193 -5.61 -27.61 7.40
CA GLU A 193 -4.53 -26.84 8.01
C GLU A 193 -3.48 -26.39 6.97
N LYS A 194 -3.20 -27.23 5.96
CA LYS A 194 -2.32 -26.89 4.83
C LYS A 194 -2.82 -25.68 4.03
N ALA A 195 -4.12 -25.56 3.82
CA ALA A 195 -4.73 -24.44 3.10
C ALA A 195 -4.75 -23.15 3.95
N ILE A 196 -5.01 -23.29 5.26
CA ILE A 196 -4.90 -22.19 6.23
C ILE A 196 -3.46 -21.65 6.24
N ASN A 197 -2.45 -22.52 6.40
CA ASN A 197 -1.04 -22.13 6.43
C ASN A 197 -0.59 -21.49 5.11
N ARG A 198 -1.10 -21.97 3.97
CA ARG A 198 -0.85 -21.34 2.66
C ARG A 198 -1.40 -19.92 2.61
N THR A 199 -2.61 -19.71 3.12
CA THR A 199 -3.23 -18.38 3.23
C THR A 199 -2.38 -17.45 4.09
N PHE A 200 -1.92 -17.92 5.24
CA PHE A 200 -1.10 -17.11 6.16
C PHE A 200 0.24 -16.73 5.53
N LYS A 201 0.88 -17.68 4.85
CA LYS A 201 2.11 -17.45 4.09
C LYS A 201 1.88 -16.44 2.97
N PHE A 202 0.78 -16.56 2.23
CA PHE A 202 0.42 -15.63 1.15
C PHE A 202 0.30 -14.20 1.69
N LEU A 203 -0.45 -13.99 2.77
CA LEU A 203 -0.66 -12.68 3.38
C LEU A 203 0.66 -12.06 3.87
N LYS A 204 1.48 -12.85 4.58
CA LYS A 204 2.80 -12.41 5.01
C LYS A 204 3.69 -12.02 3.83
N GLN A 205 3.66 -12.81 2.75
CA GLN A 205 4.49 -12.55 1.56
C GLN A 205 4.00 -11.38 0.72
N LYS A 206 2.69 -11.18 0.60
CA LYS A 206 2.10 -10.16 -0.27
C LYS A 206 1.87 -8.83 0.43
N LEU A 207 1.40 -8.85 1.67
CA LEU A 207 1.08 -7.63 2.43
C LEU A 207 2.15 -7.30 3.47
N GLY A 208 2.98 -8.27 3.87
CA GLY A 208 3.94 -8.03 4.93
C GLY A 208 3.31 -7.98 6.32
N CYS A 209 2.21 -8.70 6.52
CA CYS A 209 1.51 -8.72 7.80
C CYS A 209 1.99 -9.83 8.73
N GLU A 210 1.73 -9.66 10.02
CA GLU A 210 2.02 -10.64 11.08
C GLU A 210 0.74 -11.16 11.69
N LEU A 211 0.63 -12.48 11.89
CA LEU A 211 -0.48 -13.09 12.62
C LEU A 211 -0.40 -12.70 14.10
N GLU A 212 -1.55 -12.59 14.76
CA GLU A 212 -1.67 -12.48 16.22
C GLU A 212 -0.68 -13.42 16.93
N ILE A 213 0.22 -12.85 17.75
CA ILE A 213 1.32 -13.60 18.38
C ILE A 213 0.76 -14.58 19.40
N LYS A 214 -0.14 -14.06 20.23
CA LYS A 214 -0.91 -14.80 21.24
C LYS A 214 -2.22 -14.05 21.44
N HIS A 215 -3.19 -14.73 22.05
CA HIS A 215 -4.50 -14.19 22.32
C HIS A 215 -4.41 -12.79 22.97
N GLY A 216 -4.89 -11.76 22.26
CA GLY A 216 -4.90 -10.37 22.73
C GLY A 216 -3.59 -9.58 22.54
N GLU A 217 -2.65 -10.04 21.69
CA GLU A 217 -1.44 -9.28 21.35
C GLU A 217 -1.13 -9.28 19.84
N LEU A 218 -1.02 -8.08 19.27
CA LEU A 218 -0.66 -7.85 17.86
C LEU A 218 0.66 -7.10 17.78
N ARG A 219 1.52 -7.49 16.83
CA ARG A 219 2.80 -6.83 16.55
C ARG A 219 2.75 -6.15 15.19
N PHE A 220 2.89 -4.84 15.22
CA PHE A 220 2.97 -4.02 14.03
C PHE A 220 4.43 -3.74 13.73
N ASN A 221 4.87 -4.13 12.53
CA ASN A 221 6.27 -4.07 12.14
C ASN A 221 6.41 -3.39 10.77
N PRO A 222 6.84 -2.11 10.73
CA PRO A 222 6.95 -1.37 9.48
C PRO A 222 8.00 -1.96 8.53
N ASN A 223 9.02 -2.65 9.06
CA ASN A 223 10.13 -3.18 8.26
C ASN A 223 9.74 -4.36 7.36
N VAL A 224 8.65 -5.06 7.70
CA VAL A 224 8.14 -6.17 6.88
C VAL A 224 6.93 -5.78 6.04
N SER A 225 6.28 -4.66 6.38
CA SER A 225 5.06 -4.22 5.70
C SER A 225 5.33 -3.83 4.26
N LYS A 226 4.48 -4.32 3.36
CA LYS A 226 4.55 -4.08 1.91
C LYS A 226 3.47 -3.15 1.40
N ILE A 227 2.69 -2.56 2.29
CA ILE A 227 1.65 -1.59 1.93
C ILE A 227 2.05 -0.20 2.39
N ASP A 228 1.79 0.79 1.55
CA ASP A 228 1.87 2.20 1.87
C ASP A 228 0.60 2.92 1.43
N HIS A 229 0.40 4.09 2.01
CA HIS A 229 -0.80 4.89 1.85
C HIS A 229 -1.10 5.26 0.39
N VAL A 230 -0.06 5.56 -0.40
CA VAL A 230 -0.18 6.10 -1.75
C VAL A 230 -0.41 4.96 -2.74
N SER A 231 0.45 3.94 -2.76
CA SER A 231 0.30 2.79 -3.66
C SER A 231 -1.02 2.07 -3.41
N HIS A 232 -1.44 1.97 -2.15
CA HIS A 232 -2.73 1.38 -1.82
C HIS A 232 -3.91 2.20 -2.37
N LYS A 233 -3.86 3.54 -2.31
CA LYS A 233 -4.85 4.42 -2.96
C LYS A 233 -4.82 4.30 -4.47
N GLY A 234 -3.64 4.19 -5.08
CA GLY A 234 -3.46 3.92 -6.51
C GLY A 234 -4.14 2.63 -6.95
N HIS A 235 -3.91 1.52 -6.24
CA HIS A 235 -4.58 0.25 -6.49
C HIS A 235 -6.10 0.32 -6.32
N GLN A 236 -6.59 1.03 -5.30
CA GLN A 236 -8.02 1.23 -5.11
C GLN A 236 -8.64 2.05 -6.25
N ARG A 237 -7.93 3.04 -6.79
CA ARG A 237 -8.33 3.79 -7.98
C ARG A 237 -8.45 2.89 -9.21
N ILE A 238 -7.45 2.04 -9.46
CA ILE A 238 -7.48 1.10 -10.60
C ILE A 238 -8.73 0.21 -10.53
N ASN A 239 -9.04 -0.29 -9.33
CA ASN A 239 -10.18 -1.17 -9.12
C ASN A 239 -11.53 -0.43 -9.09
N ASN A 240 -11.55 0.84 -8.67
CA ASN A 240 -12.76 1.65 -8.50
C ASN A 240 -12.54 3.10 -8.95
N PRO A 241 -12.42 3.37 -10.26
CA PRO A 241 -12.08 4.70 -10.77
C PRO A 241 -13.17 5.75 -10.48
N TRP A 242 -14.41 5.32 -10.25
CA TRP A 242 -15.53 6.19 -9.86
C TRP A 242 -15.47 6.67 -8.40
N LEU A 243 -14.76 5.92 -7.56
CA LEU A 243 -14.55 6.24 -6.14
C LEU A 243 -13.40 7.23 -6.01
N TYR A 244 -12.33 7.06 -6.79
CA TYR A 244 -11.14 7.91 -6.79
C TYR A 244 -11.00 8.61 -8.15
N PRO A 245 -11.58 9.82 -8.31
CA PRO A 245 -11.58 10.50 -9.61
C PRO A 245 -10.15 10.82 -10.08
N ASN A 246 -9.97 10.92 -11.40
CA ASN A 246 -8.69 11.31 -12.00
C ASN A 246 -8.16 12.60 -11.37
N LYS A 247 -6.85 12.62 -11.08
CA LYS A 247 -6.13 13.69 -10.35
C LYS A 247 -6.44 13.81 -8.86
N GLY A 248 -7.33 12.97 -8.30
CA GLY A 248 -7.69 13.04 -6.88
C GLY A 248 -8.50 14.29 -6.50
N ILE A 249 -8.95 15.09 -7.47
CA ILE A 249 -9.73 16.29 -7.22
C ILE A 249 -11.20 15.91 -7.09
N ILE A 250 -11.79 16.25 -5.95
CA ILE A 250 -13.21 16.04 -5.67
C ILE A 250 -13.92 17.38 -5.48
N GLN A 251 -15.22 17.40 -5.76
CA GLN A 251 -16.06 18.58 -5.53
C GLN A 251 -17.04 18.30 -4.38
N ILE A 252 -17.02 19.16 -3.36
CA ILE A 252 -17.97 19.16 -2.25
C ILE A 252 -18.66 20.53 -2.22
N GLY A 253 -19.93 20.56 -2.62
CA GLY A 253 -20.66 21.81 -2.80
C GLY A 253 -19.94 22.73 -3.82
N LYS A 254 -19.49 23.90 -3.35
CA LYS A 254 -18.73 24.88 -4.16
C LYS A 254 -17.20 24.71 -4.06
N GLN A 255 -16.71 23.87 -3.15
CA GLN A 255 -15.27 23.70 -2.91
C GLN A 255 -14.70 22.56 -3.77
N LYS A 256 -13.48 22.76 -4.29
CA LYS A 256 -12.66 21.70 -4.88
C LYS A 256 -11.57 21.32 -3.88
N LEU A 257 -11.44 20.02 -3.60
CA LEU A 257 -10.47 19.49 -2.64
C LEU A 257 -9.61 18.42 -3.31
N GLN A 258 -8.32 18.42 -2.99
CA GLN A 258 -7.39 17.37 -3.37
C GLN A 258 -7.45 16.24 -2.33
N LEU A 259 -7.69 15.01 -2.77
CA LEU A 259 -7.60 13.82 -1.92
C LEU A 259 -6.13 13.60 -1.50
N THR A 260 -5.92 13.32 -0.22
CA THR A 260 -4.59 12.97 0.31
C THR A 260 -4.02 11.77 -0.44
N GLY A 261 -2.71 11.77 -0.73
CA GLY A 261 -2.04 10.66 -1.40
C GLY A 261 -2.30 10.54 -2.90
N PHE A 262 -2.86 11.59 -3.53
CA PHE A 262 -2.93 11.71 -4.99
C PHE A 262 -2.10 12.91 -5.45
N PRO A 263 -1.30 12.78 -6.52
CA PRO A 263 -0.53 13.91 -7.06
C PRO A 263 -1.45 15.02 -7.56
N GLU A 264 -1.10 16.27 -7.25
CA GLU A 264 -1.83 17.48 -7.71
C GLU A 264 -1.79 17.65 -9.23
N HIS A 265 -0.80 17.04 -9.89
CA HIS A 265 -0.64 17.01 -11.32
C HIS A 265 -0.82 15.59 -11.84
N ASP A 266 -1.47 15.49 -13.00
CA ASP A 266 -1.73 14.21 -13.66
C ASP A 266 -0.39 13.59 -14.10
N ARG A 267 0.17 12.74 -13.26
CA ARG A 267 1.20 11.77 -13.67
C ARG A 267 0.58 10.51 -14.26
N SER A 268 -0.72 10.51 -14.62
CA SER A 268 -1.34 9.41 -15.39
C SER A 268 -0.69 9.20 -16.77
N GLY A 269 0.37 9.95 -17.09
CA GLY A 269 1.23 9.78 -18.25
C GLY A 269 2.70 9.53 -17.92
N VAL A 270 3.11 9.21 -16.68
CA VAL A 270 4.38 8.46 -16.53
C VAL A 270 4.08 7.02 -16.94
N SER A 271 3.81 6.85 -18.24
CA SER A 271 4.21 5.60 -18.88
C SER A 271 5.64 5.37 -18.42
N VAL A 272 5.99 4.15 -18.01
CA VAL A 272 7.38 3.75 -18.00
C VAL A 272 7.94 4.21 -19.33
N VAL A 273 8.75 5.27 -19.29
CA VAL A 273 9.22 5.91 -20.51
C VAL A 273 10.11 4.83 -21.10
N ASP A 274 9.72 4.29 -22.25
CA ASP A 274 10.61 3.48 -23.06
C ASP A 274 11.66 4.46 -23.60
N SER A 275 12.55 4.88 -22.71
CA SER A 275 13.67 5.74 -23.03
C SER A 275 14.62 4.87 -23.84
N LYS A 276 14.99 5.37 -25.02
CA LYS A 276 16.08 4.76 -25.79
C LYS A 276 17.35 4.87 -24.94
N MET A 277 17.66 3.82 -24.21
CA MET A 277 18.90 3.74 -23.44
C MET A 277 20.02 3.28 -24.37
N GLN A 278 21.08 4.07 -24.43
CA GLN A 278 22.32 3.63 -25.04
C GLN A 278 23.19 3.00 -23.97
N ILE A 279 23.69 1.80 -24.24
CA ILE A 279 24.61 1.12 -23.35
C ILE A 279 26.03 1.48 -23.79
N VAL A 280 26.81 2.01 -22.86
CA VAL A 280 28.15 2.52 -23.12
C VAL A 280 29.14 1.87 -22.15
N SER A 281 30.26 1.41 -22.68
CA SER A 281 31.42 1.01 -21.88
C SER A 281 32.45 2.13 -21.96
N LEU A 282 32.71 2.80 -20.84
CA LEU A 282 33.67 3.89 -20.79
C LEU A 282 34.97 3.42 -20.15
N GLY A 283 36.09 3.49 -20.88
CA GLY A 283 37.41 3.25 -20.33
C GLY A 283 37.98 4.51 -19.68
N ILE A 284 38.35 4.44 -18.40
CA ILE A 284 39.12 5.48 -17.70
C ILE A 284 40.34 4.79 -17.08
N GLY A 285 41.53 5.13 -17.58
CA GLY A 285 42.77 4.41 -17.25
C GLY A 285 42.72 2.96 -17.76
N GLN A 286 42.99 2.00 -16.88
CA GLN A 286 42.93 0.56 -17.20
C GLN A 286 41.58 -0.09 -16.88
N LYS A 287 40.60 0.69 -16.41
CA LYS A 287 39.31 0.18 -15.94
C LYS A 287 38.17 0.62 -16.84
N ILE A 288 37.15 -0.23 -16.95
CA ILE A 288 35.96 0.00 -17.75
C ILE A 288 34.79 0.23 -16.80
N TYR A 289 33.99 1.25 -17.08
CA TYR A 289 32.81 1.62 -16.31
C TYR A 289 31.55 1.43 -17.16
N PRO A 290 30.50 0.80 -16.60
CA PRO A 290 29.27 0.55 -17.33
C PRO A 290 28.33 1.76 -17.21
N LEU A 291 28.09 2.44 -18.34
CA LEU A 291 27.20 3.58 -18.43
C LEU A 291 25.90 3.21 -19.15
N ILE A 292 24.82 3.90 -18.77
CA ILE A 292 23.64 4.06 -19.62
C ILE A 292 23.39 5.55 -19.88
N CYS A 293 23.21 5.88 -21.16
CA CYS A 293 22.80 7.21 -21.57
C CYS A 293 21.29 7.22 -21.83
N SER A 294 20.57 8.16 -21.21
CA SER A 294 19.14 8.40 -21.45
C SER A 294 18.88 9.90 -21.46
N GLU A 295 18.38 10.42 -22.58
CA GLU A 295 18.03 11.83 -22.74
C GLU A 295 16.99 12.31 -21.71
N ASN A 296 16.08 11.41 -21.32
CA ASN A 296 15.07 11.67 -20.30
C ASN A 296 15.60 11.24 -18.94
N VAL A 297 15.77 12.21 -18.04
CA VAL A 297 16.13 11.95 -16.64
C VAL A 297 14.88 11.89 -15.79
N PRO A 298 14.65 10.78 -15.07
CA PRO A 298 13.51 10.66 -14.17
C PRO A 298 13.55 11.72 -13.07
N HIS A 299 12.40 12.35 -12.81
CA HIS A 299 12.30 13.40 -11.80
C HIS A 299 12.71 12.87 -10.41
N GLY A 300 13.73 13.48 -9.82
CA GLY A 300 14.23 13.15 -8.49
C GLY A 300 15.22 11.97 -8.45
N LEU A 301 15.73 11.54 -9.60
CA LEU A 301 16.88 10.64 -9.73
C LEU A 301 18.20 11.39 -10.00
N GLU A 302 18.18 12.72 -10.11
CA GLU A 302 19.38 13.58 -10.22
C GLU A 302 20.07 13.75 -8.85
N GLU A 303 20.47 12.64 -8.23
CA GLU A 303 21.18 12.62 -6.93
C GLU A 303 22.65 13.01 -7.07
N PHE A 304 23.19 12.90 -8.29
CA PHE A 304 24.55 13.24 -8.65
C PHE A 304 24.49 14.33 -9.72
N ALA A 305 25.51 15.19 -9.78
CA ALA A 305 25.63 16.23 -10.79
C ALA A 305 27.10 16.55 -11.04
N SER A 306 27.91 15.50 -11.11
CA SER A 306 29.37 15.59 -11.16
C SER A 306 29.95 14.84 -12.37
N PRO A 307 31.17 15.20 -12.82
CA PRO A 307 31.91 14.42 -13.78
C PRO A 307 32.10 12.97 -13.30
N ILE A 308 32.15 12.02 -14.24
CA ILE A 308 32.27 10.60 -13.90
C ILE A 308 33.54 10.28 -13.08
N GLU A 309 34.64 10.98 -13.29
CA GLU A 309 35.85 10.82 -12.47
C GLU A 309 35.59 11.10 -10.97
N GLU A 310 34.78 12.12 -10.68
CA GLU A 310 34.37 12.43 -9.30
C GLU A 310 33.36 11.40 -8.79
N ALA A 311 32.39 11.01 -9.62
CA ALA A 311 31.38 10.01 -9.27
C ALA A 311 31.98 8.62 -8.99
N ILE A 312 33.09 8.26 -9.63
CA ILE A 312 33.83 7.01 -9.35
C ILE A 312 34.50 7.05 -7.97
N LEU A 313 35.04 8.21 -7.58
CA LEU A 313 35.67 8.39 -6.27
C LEU A 313 34.64 8.38 -5.14
N THR A 314 33.41 8.82 -5.43
CA THR A 314 32.29 8.66 -4.49
C THR A 314 31.89 7.19 -4.42
N ASN A 315 32.26 6.50 -3.34
CA ASN A 315 31.88 5.11 -3.14
C ASN A 315 30.39 4.92 -2.72
N SER A 316 29.53 5.87 -3.08
CA SER A 316 28.10 5.91 -2.74
C SER A 316 27.25 5.62 -3.98
N SER A 317 26.24 4.78 -3.79
CA SER A 317 25.16 4.60 -4.77
C SER A 317 23.93 5.39 -4.35
N SER A 318 23.05 5.65 -5.31
CA SER A 318 21.70 6.15 -5.13
C SER A 318 21.00 5.39 -4.00
N SER A 319 20.34 6.15 -3.14
CA SER A 319 19.48 5.59 -2.08
C SER A 319 18.07 5.27 -2.58
N ARG A 320 17.77 5.72 -3.81
CA ARG A 320 16.43 5.73 -4.39
C ARG A 320 16.28 4.81 -5.59
N ALA A 321 17.36 4.41 -6.25
CA ALA A 321 17.29 3.58 -7.44
C ALA A 321 18.11 2.29 -7.33
N SER A 322 17.60 1.27 -7.99
CA SER A 322 18.33 0.03 -8.27
C SER A 322 18.10 -0.41 -9.71
N ALA A 323 18.97 -1.24 -10.26
CA ALA A 323 18.87 -1.74 -11.62
C ALA A 323 18.76 -3.26 -11.67
N GLU A 324 17.88 -3.74 -12.56
CA GLU A 324 17.79 -5.12 -12.99
C GLU A 324 18.10 -5.21 -14.49
N ILE A 325 18.95 -6.16 -14.84
CA ILE A 325 19.43 -6.37 -16.21
C ILE A 325 19.05 -7.77 -16.67
N VAL A 326 18.37 -7.85 -17.80
CA VAL A 326 17.98 -9.11 -18.44
C VAL A 326 18.53 -9.13 -19.85
N ARG A 327 19.35 -10.12 -20.17
CA ARG A 327 19.81 -10.40 -21.54
C ARG A 327 18.95 -11.51 -22.12
N LYS A 328 18.42 -11.30 -23.33
CA LYS A 328 17.73 -12.32 -24.11
C LYS A 328 18.26 -12.31 -25.53
N ARG A 329 18.91 -13.39 -25.95
CA ARG A 329 19.68 -13.46 -27.20
C ARG A 329 20.64 -12.27 -27.30
N ASN A 330 20.56 -11.49 -28.40
CA ASN A 330 21.43 -10.34 -28.63
C ASN A 330 20.90 -9.00 -28.08
N LYS A 331 19.86 -9.03 -27.23
CA LYS A 331 19.20 -7.84 -26.69
C LYS A 331 19.32 -7.76 -25.17
N THR A 332 19.71 -6.59 -24.69
CA THR A 332 19.82 -6.27 -23.27
C THR A 332 18.66 -5.37 -22.85
N TYR A 333 17.93 -5.79 -21.82
CA TYR A 333 16.82 -5.08 -21.22
C TYR A 333 17.28 -4.58 -19.86
N ILE A 334 17.09 -3.28 -19.62
CA ILE A 334 17.49 -2.64 -18.37
C ILE A 334 16.22 -2.02 -17.78
N THR A 335 15.97 -2.33 -16.51
CA THR A 335 14.92 -1.71 -15.72
C THR A 335 15.57 -1.01 -14.54
N VAL A 336 15.33 0.30 -14.41
CA VAL A 336 15.76 1.10 -13.25
C VAL A 336 14.54 1.29 -12.37
N HIS A 337 14.55 0.60 -11.23
CA HIS A 337 13.48 0.60 -10.25
C HIS A 337 13.60 1.84 -9.35
N ASP A 338 12.47 2.47 -9.01
CA ASP A 338 12.41 3.38 -7.85
C ASP A 338 12.21 2.51 -6.59
N LEU A 339 13.17 2.55 -5.66
CA LEU A 339 13.13 1.83 -4.40
C LEU A 339 12.00 2.33 -3.49
N LEU A 340 11.51 3.56 -3.71
CA LEU A 340 10.35 4.13 -3.02
C LEU A 340 9.03 3.77 -3.70
N GLU A 341 9.04 3.54 -5.01
CA GLU A 341 7.86 3.17 -5.83
C GLU A 341 8.15 1.89 -6.66
N PRO A 342 8.30 0.69 -6.04
CA PRO A 342 8.81 -0.50 -6.73
C PRO A 342 7.92 -1.02 -7.87
N ASP A 343 6.63 -0.69 -7.83
CA ASP A 343 5.65 -1.06 -8.86
C ASP A 343 5.70 -0.10 -10.07
N GLU A 344 6.35 1.06 -9.94
CA GLU A 344 6.51 2.09 -10.97
C GLU A 344 8.00 2.40 -11.18
N PRO A 345 8.74 1.58 -11.96
CA PRO A 345 10.16 1.82 -12.18
C PRO A 345 10.37 3.18 -12.86
N PHE A 346 11.44 3.87 -12.49
CA PHE A 346 11.88 5.10 -13.14
C PHE A 346 11.98 4.97 -14.66
N SER A 347 12.47 3.82 -15.13
CA SER A 347 12.56 3.53 -16.58
C SER A 347 12.68 2.03 -16.86
N SER A 348 12.22 1.60 -18.03
CA SER A 348 12.41 0.25 -18.55
C SER A 348 12.49 0.28 -20.07
N VAL A 349 13.41 -0.47 -20.65
CA VAL A 349 13.49 -0.60 -22.12
C VAL A 349 12.60 -1.76 -22.58
N LYS A 350 11.57 -1.49 -23.40
CA LYS A 350 10.63 -2.53 -23.89
C LYS A 350 11.17 -3.33 -25.06
N THR A 351 11.96 -2.69 -25.92
CA THR A 351 12.45 -3.29 -27.17
C THR A 351 13.83 -3.95 -27.04
N GLY A 352 14.52 -3.69 -25.93
CA GLY A 352 15.89 -4.13 -25.63
C GLY A 352 16.94 -3.47 -26.53
N THR A 353 18.11 -3.16 -25.98
CA THR A 353 19.24 -2.61 -26.73
C THR A 353 20.06 -3.74 -27.35
N VAL A 354 20.22 -3.70 -28.68
CA VAL A 354 21.02 -4.69 -29.40
C VAL A 354 22.50 -4.46 -29.11
N GLN A 355 23.23 -5.51 -28.76
CA GLN A 355 24.69 -5.47 -28.54
C GLN A 355 25.34 -6.74 -29.07
N SER A 356 26.57 -6.63 -29.58
CA SER A 356 27.42 -7.79 -29.85
C SER A 356 27.77 -8.53 -28.57
N GLU A 357 28.16 -9.81 -28.69
CA GLU A 357 28.59 -10.62 -27.55
C GLU A 357 29.85 -10.05 -26.88
N ASP A 358 30.79 -9.50 -27.66
CA ASP A 358 32.01 -8.88 -27.11
C ASP A 358 31.68 -7.63 -26.27
N ASN A 359 30.79 -6.76 -26.78
CA ASN A 359 30.36 -5.57 -26.05
C ASN A 359 29.58 -5.94 -24.79
N TRP A 360 28.73 -6.98 -24.87
CA TRP A 360 28.02 -7.51 -23.72
C TRP A 360 28.98 -8.06 -22.67
N ALA A 361 29.95 -8.90 -23.05
CA ALA A 361 30.92 -9.49 -22.14
C ALA A 361 31.75 -8.43 -21.42
N MET A 362 32.23 -7.42 -22.17
CA MET A 362 32.99 -6.30 -21.61
C MET A 362 32.16 -5.48 -20.62
N TRP A 363 30.93 -5.11 -21.01
CA TRP A 363 30.05 -4.29 -20.18
C TRP A 363 29.55 -5.03 -18.94
N LYS A 364 29.16 -6.30 -19.09
CA LYS A 364 28.77 -7.19 -17.99
C LYS A 364 29.93 -7.39 -17.02
N GLY A 365 31.15 -7.59 -17.51
CA GLY A 365 32.35 -7.73 -16.67
C GLY A 365 32.51 -6.53 -15.73
N ALA A 366 32.41 -5.32 -16.28
CA ALA A 366 32.47 -4.08 -15.50
C ALA A 366 31.36 -3.98 -14.44
N ILE A 367 30.14 -4.47 -14.74
CA ILE A 367 29.04 -4.51 -13.77
C ILE A 367 29.27 -5.53 -12.67
N VAL A 368 29.80 -6.70 -13.00
CA VAL A 368 30.08 -7.75 -12.01
C VAL A 368 31.17 -7.29 -11.03
N ASP A 369 32.16 -6.54 -11.53
CA ASP A 369 33.26 -6.03 -10.72
C ASP A 369 32.83 -4.91 -9.76
N GLU A 370 31.98 -3.98 -10.22
CA GLU A 370 31.56 -2.79 -9.44
C GLU A 370 30.21 -2.95 -8.72
N GLN A 371 29.37 -3.88 -9.17
CA GLN A 371 27.94 -3.98 -8.82
C GLN A 371 27.16 -2.67 -8.99
N ARG A 372 27.62 -1.82 -9.91
CA ARG A 372 27.09 -0.48 -10.14
C ARG A 372 26.97 -0.16 -11.61
N LEU A 373 26.17 0.86 -11.88
CA LEU A 373 25.79 1.39 -13.17
C LEU A 373 25.82 2.91 -13.07
N TYR A 374 26.40 3.59 -14.03
CA TYR A 374 26.45 5.05 -14.08
C TYR A 374 25.43 5.58 -15.10
N MET A 375 24.58 6.51 -14.70
CA MET A 375 23.56 7.09 -15.57
C MET A 375 23.93 8.51 -15.97
N CYS A 376 23.93 8.80 -17.27
CA CYS A 376 24.17 10.13 -17.82
C CYS A 376 23.12 10.50 -18.88
N LYS A 377 22.99 11.80 -19.17
CA LYS A 377 22.07 12.30 -20.22
C LYS A 377 22.62 11.95 -21.60
N GLU A 378 23.90 12.24 -21.77
CA GLU A 378 24.66 12.03 -22.99
C GLU A 378 26.12 11.73 -22.64
N LEU A 379 26.84 11.09 -23.57
CA LEU A 379 28.28 10.87 -23.43
C LEU A 379 29.03 12.10 -23.97
N ASN A 380 29.98 12.63 -23.21
CA ASN A 380 30.87 13.68 -23.71
C ASN A 380 31.91 13.04 -24.65
N THR A 381 31.65 13.07 -25.96
CA THR A 381 32.53 12.44 -26.95
C THR A 381 33.88 13.13 -27.13
N LYS A 382 34.01 14.40 -26.73
CA LYS A 382 35.27 15.16 -26.82
C LYS A 382 36.17 14.91 -25.61
N ASN A 383 35.59 14.87 -24.42
CA ASN A 383 36.28 14.52 -23.19
C ASN A 383 35.41 13.55 -22.37
N PRO A 384 35.55 12.23 -22.59
CA PRO A 384 34.70 11.24 -21.94
C PRO A 384 34.74 11.27 -20.41
N ASN A 385 35.86 11.72 -19.83
CA ASN A 385 36.07 11.85 -18.39
C ASN A 385 35.23 12.99 -17.76
N GLU A 386 34.81 13.96 -18.58
CA GLU A 386 33.89 15.04 -18.19
C GLU A 386 32.41 14.68 -18.42
N THR A 387 32.11 13.41 -18.72
CA THR A 387 30.71 12.96 -18.82
C THR A 387 30.02 13.14 -17.47
N VAL A 388 28.98 13.98 -17.44
CA VAL A 388 28.23 14.27 -16.22
C VAL A 388 27.29 13.11 -15.89
N VAL A 389 27.48 12.52 -14.72
CA VAL A 389 26.64 11.44 -14.19
C VAL A 389 25.60 12.06 -13.28
N TYR A 390 24.33 11.74 -13.53
CA TYR A 390 23.22 12.19 -12.68
C TYR A 390 22.80 11.17 -11.63
N ALA A 391 23.14 9.88 -11.82
CA ALA A 391 22.89 8.83 -10.85
C ALA A 391 23.94 7.72 -10.91
N VAL A 392 24.33 7.21 -9.75
CA VAL A 392 25.10 5.96 -9.60
C VAL A 392 24.17 4.91 -9.02
N VAL A 393 23.77 3.92 -9.80
CA VAL A 393 22.71 2.96 -9.44
C VAL A 393 23.32 1.60 -9.10
N LYS A 394 22.86 0.99 -8.01
CA LYS A 394 23.28 -0.37 -7.63
C LYS A 394 22.58 -1.40 -8.52
N VAL A 395 23.34 -2.37 -9.04
CA VAL A 395 22.79 -3.47 -9.85
C VAL A 395 22.46 -4.64 -8.92
N GLU A 396 21.18 -4.98 -8.80
CA GLU A 396 20.72 -6.06 -7.91
C GLU A 396 20.80 -7.42 -8.59
N LYS A 397 20.61 -7.47 -9.91
CA LYS A 397 20.57 -8.74 -10.64
C LYS A 397 20.93 -8.57 -12.12
N VAL A 398 21.68 -9.55 -12.60
CA VAL A 398 21.94 -9.78 -14.04
C VAL A 398 21.42 -11.17 -14.38
N ILE A 399 20.47 -11.26 -15.32
CA ILE A 399 19.84 -12.51 -15.75
C ILE A 399 20.14 -12.73 -17.23
N GLU A 400 20.66 -13.90 -17.57
CA GLU A 400 20.81 -14.32 -18.96
C GLU A 400 19.77 -15.40 -19.27
N GLN A 401 18.93 -15.13 -20.26
CA GLN A 401 17.93 -16.05 -20.77
C GLN A 401 18.31 -16.51 -22.18
N PRO A 402 18.06 -17.79 -22.51
CA PRO A 402 18.31 -18.33 -23.84
C PRO A 402 17.51 -17.63 -24.96
#